data_AF-A0A970TM62-F1
#
_entry.id   AF-A0A970TM62-F1
#
_cell.length_a   1.000
_cell.length_b   1.000
_cell.length_c   1.000
_cell.angle_alpha   90.00
_cell.angle_beta   90.00
_cell.angle_gamma   90.00
#
_symmetry.space_group_name_H-M   'P 1'
#
loop_
_entity.id
_entity.type
_entity.pdbx_description
1 polymer ?
#
loop_
_entity_poly.entity_id
_entity_poly.type
_entity_poly.pdbx_seq_one_letter_code
_entity_poly.pdbx_strand_id
1 'polypeptide(L)'
;DDYKTAVLIKDHIVERFLESAPKAVNTLEEGFEDVLAVLSLPLSIRRRLRTTNGLERLNEELRRRERVIRIFPNEQSIYRLMGALLMETNEEWQTGRMYLDLAEYLAQRVEKADTKAKLSAAS
;
A
#
# COMPACT_ATOMS: atom_id res chain seq x y z
N ASP A 1 2.43 -16.95 15.79
CA ASP A 1 2.28 -15.49 15.87
C ASP A 1 3.02 -14.89 14.68
N ASP A 2 2.31 -14.17 13.82
CA ASP A 2 2.83 -13.69 12.53
C ASP A 2 4.05 -12.77 12.72
N TYR A 3 4.08 -12.00 13.81
CA TYR A 3 5.20 -11.12 14.14
C TYR A 3 6.49 -11.90 14.40
N LYS A 4 6.43 -12.92 15.26
CA LYS A 4 7.61 -13.75 15.58
C LYS A 4 8.16 -14.44 14.34
N THR A 5 7.27 -14.95 13.48
CA THR A 5 7.68 -15.55 12.21
C THR A 5 8.37 -14.53 11.31
N ALA A 6 7.86 -13.30 11.22
CA ALA A 6 8.47 -12.26 10.41
C ALA A 6 9.87 -11.86 10.91
N VAL A 7 10.07 -11.79 12.23
CA VAL A 7 11.40 -11.53 12.83
C VAL A 7 12.39 -12.62 12.44
N LEU A 8 12.01 -13.89 12.59
CA LEU A 8 12.88 -15.01 12.21
C LEU A 8 13.26 -14.97 10.72
N ILE A 9 12.32 -14.63 9.85
CA ILE A 9 12.58 -14.49 8.41
C ILE A 9 13.54 -13.32 8.15
N LYS A 10 13.35 -12.18 8.83
CA LYS A 10 14.24 -11.02 8.71
C LYS A 10 15.67 -11.41 9.08
N ASP A 11 15.85 -12.08 10.20
CA ASP A 11 17.18 -12.46 10.70
C ASP A 11 17.89 -13.40 9.72
N HIS A 12 17.16 -14.35 9.12
CA HIS A 12 17.70 -15.20 8.04
C HIS A 12 18.08 -14.43 6.77
N ILE A 13 17.31 -13.38 6.41
CA ILE A 13 17.65 -12.52 5.27
C ILE A 13 18.92 -11.71 5.57
N VAL A 14 19.03 -11.16 6.77
CA VAL A 14 20.22 -10.42 7.24
C VAL A 14 21.44 -11.32 7.16
N GLU A 15 21.39 -12.51 7.77
CA GLU A 15 22.49 -13.48 7.77
C GLU A 15 22.95 -13.82 6.34
N ARG A 16 22.01 -14.02 5.42
CA ARG A 16 22.31 -14.42 4.05
C ARG A 16 22.86 -13.30 3.17
N PHE A 17 22.43 -12.06 3.37
CA PHE A 17 22.67 -10.96 2.42
C PHE A 17 23.50 -9.81 2.98
N LEU A 18 23.91 -9.83 4.25
CA LEU A 18 24.68 -8.75 4.86
C LEU A 18 25.98 -8.45 4.09
N GLU A 19 26.72 -9.49 3.69
CA GLU A 19 27.99 -9.29 2.96
C GLU A 19 27.78 -8.89 1.49
N SER A 20 26.80 -9.49 0.82
CA SER A 20 26.60 -9.31 -0.63
C SER A 20 25.77 -8.08 -0.99
N ALA A 21 24.88 -7.63 -0.08
CA ALA A 21 23.97 -6.51 -0.31
C ALA A 21 23.71 -5.70 0.99
N PRO A 22 24.75 -5.13 1.63
CA PRO A 22 24.62 -4.45 2.93
C PRO A 22 23.62 -3.28 2.91
N LYS A 23 23.54 -2.54 1.80
CA LYS A 23 22.58 -1.44 1.65
C LYS A 23 21.12 -1.92 1.70
N ALA A 24 20.82 -3.03 1.05
CA ALA A 24 19.47 -3.59 1.03
C ALA A 24 19.07 -4.12 2.41
N VAL A 25 20.02 -4.73 3.13
CA VAL A 25 19.81 -5.17 4.52
C VAL A 25 19.52 -3.99 5.44
N ASN A 26 20.31 -2.92 5.36
CA ASN A 26 20.07 -1.71 6.16
C ASN A 26 18.67 -1.13 5.92
N THR A 27 18.25 -1.03 4.65
CA THR A 27 16.89 -0.57 4.31
C THR A 27 15.79 -1.49 4.88
N LEU A 28 16.00 -2.81 4.86
CA LEU A 28 15.05 -3.75 5.46
C LEU A 28 14.97 -3.56 6.97
N GLU A 29 16.10 -3.41 7.66
CA GLU A 29 16.13 -3.25 9.11
C GLU A 29 15.49 -1.93 9.56
N GLU A 30 15.80 -0.82 8.88
CA GLU A 30 15.21 0.50 9.16
C GLU A 30 13.69 0.52 8.94
N GLY A 31 13.20 -0.14 7.88
CA GLY A 31 11.78 -0.15 7.51
C GLY A 31 10.97 -1.32 8.06
N PHE A 32 11.57 -2.21 8.87
CA PHE A 32 10.94 -3.49 9.22
C PHE A 32 9.61 -3.32 9.96
N GLU A 33 9.58 -2.47 10.99
CA GLU A 33 8.38 -2.22 11.79
C GLU A 33 7.27 -1.53 10.97
N ASP A 34 7.65 -0.60 10.09
CA ASP A 34 6.70 0.08 9.21
C ASP A 34 6.02 -0.90 8.25
N VAL A 35 6.77 -1.85 7.70
CA VAL A 35 6.22 -2.88 6.81
C VAL A 35 5.30 -3.84 7.58
N LEU A 36 5.63 -4.15 8.84
CA LEU A 36 4.79 -5.03 9.68
C LEU A 36 3.47 -4.41 10.10
N ALA A 37 3.29 -3.09 10.00
CA ALA A 37 2.01 -2.44 10.26
C ALA A 37 0.86 -3.04 9.41
N VAL A 38 1.18 -3.59 8.22
CA VAL A 38 0.21 -4.28 7.36
C VAL A 38 -0.44 -5.50 8.03
N LEU A 39 0.23 -6.13 9.00
CA LEU A 39 -0.30 -7.26 9.77
C LEU A 39 -1.44 -6.88 10.71
N SER A 40 -1.70 -5.58 10.92
CA SER A 40 -2.88 -5.12 11.65
C SER A 40 -4.17 -5.11 10.80
N LEU A 41 -4.03 -5.21 9.48
CA LEU A 41 -5.14 -5.13 8.52
C LEU A 41 -5.82 -6.48 8.33
N PRO A 42 -7.07 -6.52 7.83
CA PRO A 42 -7.69 -7.77 7.41
C PRO A 42 -6.96 -8.47 6.28
N LEU A 43 -7.06 -9.81 6.22
CA LEU A 43 -6.33 -10.64 5.26
C LEU A 43 -6.69 -10.31 3.79
N SER A 44 -7.95 -9.96 3.54
CA SER A 44 -8.46 -9.51 2.24
C SER A 44 -7.66 -8.33 1.68
N ILE A 45 -7.35 -7.34 2.53
CA ILE A 45 -6.56 -6.15 2.18
C ILE A 45 -5.08 -6.47 2.09
N ARG A 46 -4.52 -7.26 3.03
CA ARG A 46 -3.09 -7.65 3.01
C ARG A 46 -2.67 -8.26 1.67
N ARG A 47 -3.52 -9.10 1.08
CA ARG A 47 -3.25 -9.75 -0.22
C ARG A 47 -3.01 -8.74 -1.34
N ARG A 48 -3.73 -7.62 -1.34
CA ARG A 48 -3.58 -6.56 -2.34
C ARG A 48 -2.37 -5.67 -2.05
N LEU A 49 -2.16 -5.30 -0.79
CA LEU A 49 -1.06 -4.42 -0.37
C LEU A 49 0.32 -5.08 -0.39
N ARG A 50 0.38 -6.42 -0.37
CA ARG A 50 1.65 -7.18 -0.50
C ARG A 50 2.36 -6.93 -1.83
N THR A 51 1.67 -6.44 -2.86
CA THR A 51 2.24 -6.29 -4.21
C THR A 51 2.12 -4.86 -4.72
N THR A 52 3.09 -4.42 -5.51
CA THR A 52 3.10 -3.11 -6.19
C THR A 52 2.42 -3.13 -7.56
N ASN A 53 1.89 -4.27 -8.01
CA ASN A 53 1.34 -4.49 -9.35
C ASN A 53 0.29 -3.44 -9.80
N GLY A 54 -0.58 -2.99 -8.89
CA GLY A 54 -1.58 -1.97 -9.22
C GLY A 54 -0.96 -0.59 -9.41
N LEU A 55 -0.02 -0.22 -8.56
CA LEU A 55 0.72 1.03 -8.66
C LEU A 55 1.61 1.06 -9.90
N GLU A 56 2.30 -0.04 -10.19
CA GLU A 56 3.12 -0.19 -11.39
C GLU A 56 2.29 -0.05 -12.66
N ARG A 57 1.13 -0.72 -12.74
CA ARG A 57 0.20 -0.60 -13.88
C ARG A 57 -0.31 0.84 -14.06
N LEU A 58 -0.66 1.52 -12.97
CA LEU A 58 -1.09 2.92 -13.01
C LEU A 58 0.03 3.84 -13.50
N ASN A 59 1.26 3.65 -12.99
CA ASN A 59 2.43 4.40 -13.41
C ASN A 59 2.80 4.15 -14.87
N GLU A 60 2.68 2.92 -15.34
CA GLU A 60 2.87 2.60 -16.76
C GLU A 60 1.88 3.35 -17.65
N GLU A 61 0.61 3.42 -17.26
CA GLU A 61 -0.41 4.13 -18.04
C GLU A 61 -0.16 5.65 -18.06
N LEU A 62 0.24 6.23 -16.92
CA LEU A 62 0.69 7.63 -16.86
C LEU A 62 1.86 7.87 -17.82
N ARG A 63 2.89 7.00 -17.79
CA ARG A 63 4.06 7.08 -18.66
C ARG A 63 3.69 6.91 -20.14
N ARG A 64 2.73 6.05 -20.47
CA ARG A 64 2.24 5.87 -21.85
C ARG A 64 1.61 7.14 -22.39
N ARG A 65 0.71 7.78 -21.63
CA ARG A 65 0.05 9.03 -22.05
C ARG A 65 1.03 10.21 -22.11
N GLU A 66 1.97 10.30 -21.17
CA GLU A 66 3.07 11.28 -21.19
C GLU A 66 3.93 11.18 -22.46
N ARG A 67 4.34 9.97 -22.84
CA ARG A 67 5.25 9.72 -23.98
C ARG A 67 4.68 10.19 -25.33
N VAL A 68 3.36 10.20 -25.49
CA VAL A 68 2.72 10.67 -26.72
C VAL A 68 2.82 12.20 -26.86
N ILE A 69 2.69 12.93 -25.75
CA ILE A 69 2.67 14.41 -25.76
C ILE A 69 4.08 14.99 -25.91
N ARG A 70 5.09 14.35 -25.31
CA ARG A 70 6.52 14.74 -25.30
C ARG A 70 6.83 16.09 -24.64
N ILE A 71 6.13 17.16 -25.00
CA ILE A 71 6.34 18.53 -24.49
C ILE A 71 4.98 19.11 -24.07
N PHE A 72 4.87 19.54 -22.81
CA PHE A 72 3.69 20.19 -22.29
C PHE A 72 3.80 21.71 -22.38
N PRO A 73 2.73 22.44 -22.72
CA PRO A 73 2.75 23.89 -22.83
C PRO A 73 2.82 24.61 -21.47
N ASN A 74 2.41 23.95 -20.38
CA ASN A 74 2.51 24.43 -19.00
C ASN A 74 2.22 23.28 -18.00
N GLU A 75 2.55 23.51 -16.73
CA GLU A 75 2.30 22.56 -15.63
C GLU A 75 0.81 22.21 -15.45
N GLN A 76 -0.08 23.17 -15.66
CA GLN A 76 -1.52 22.91 -15.52
C GLN A 76 -2.03 21.87 -16.53
N SER A 77 -1.37 21.76 -17.69
CA SER A 77 -1.73 20.79 -18.72
C SER A 77 -1.39 19.36 -18.31
N ILE A 78 -0.26 19.14 -17.62
CA ILE A 78 0.08 17.81 -17.11
C ILE A 78 -0.82 17.40 -15.96
N TYR A 79 -1.17 18.33 -15.06
CA TYR A 79 -2.13 18.04 -13.98
C TYR A 79 -3.49 17.62 -14.51
N ARG A 80 -4.00 18.28 -15.57
CA ARG A 80 -5.26 17.87 -16.20
C ARG A 80 -5.19 16.47 -16.80
N LEU A 81 -4.10 16.13 -17.48
CA LEU A 81 -3.92 14.79 -18.06
C LEU A 81 -3.87 13.70 -16.99
N MET A 82 -3.00 13.88 -16.00
CA MET A 82 -2.84 12.91 -14.90
C MET A 82 -4.13 12.81 -14.09
N GLY A 83 -4.75 13.95 -13.76
CA GLY A 83 -6.02 14.01 -13.03
C GLY A 83 -7.13 13.28 -13.78
N ALA A 84 -7.29 13.51 -15.08
CA ALA A 84 -8.30 12.82 -15.88
C ALA A 84 -8.11 11.30 -15.88
N LEU A 85 -6.87 10.80 -16.02
CA LEU A 85 -6.58 9.37 -15.96
C LEU A 85 -6.88 8.78 -14.57
N LEU A 86 -6.52 9.49 -13.50
CA LEU A 86 -6.75 9.04 -12.13
C LEU A 86 -8.24 9.03 -11.79
N MET A 87 -9.01 10.00 -12.29
CA MET A 87 -10.46 10.04 -12.17
C MET A 87 -11.10 8.85 -12.88
N GLU A 88 -10.72 8.59 -14.14
CA GLU A 88 -11.15 7.43 -14.92
C GLU A 88 -10.87 6.12 -14.18
N THR A 89 -9.64 5.94 -13.68
CA THR A 89 -9.24 4.75 -12.91
C THR A 89 -10.07 4.60 -11.63
N ASN A 90 -10.32 5.71 -10.92
CA ASN A 90 -11.13 5.69 -9.71
C ASN A 90 -12.60 5.30 -10.01
N GLU A 91 -13.18 5.85 -11.08
CA GLU A 91 -14.54 5.50 -11.52
C GLU A 91 -14.65 4.02 -11.90
N GLU A 92 -13.66 3.46 -12.61
CA GLU A 92 -13.59 2.03 -12.93
C GLU A 92 -13.52 1.16 -11.66
N TRP A 93 -12.75 1.57 -10.65
CA TRP A 93 -12.65 0.84 -9.39
C TRP A 93 -13.94 0.93 -8.56
N GLN A 94 -14.71 2.02 -8.69
CA GLN A 94 -15.97 2.16 -7.97
C GLN A 94 -17.13 1.42 -8.65
N THR A 95 -17.18 1.43 -9.98
CA THR A 95 -18.31 0.89 -10.76
C THR A 95 -18.08 -0.53 -11.29
N GLY A 96 -16.81 -0.89 -11.52
CA GLY A 96 -16.41 -2.18 -12.06
C GLY A 96 -15.96 -3.16 -10.96
N ARG A 97 -14.78 -3.76 -11.14
CA ARG A 97 -14.19 -4.63 -10.12
C ARG A 97 -13.43 -3.80 -9.11
N MET A 98 -14.02 -3.64 -7.94
CA MET A 98 -13.41 -2.96 -6.79
C MET A 98 -11.99 -3.48 -6.53
N TYR A 99 -11.02 -2.57 -6.63
CA TYR A 99 -9.60 -2.91 -6.48
C TYR A 99 -9.24 -3.21 -5.01
N LEU A 100 -9.77 -2.41 -4.09
CA LEU A 100 -9.61 -2.55 -2.64
C LEU A 100 -10.98 -2.47 -1.97
N ASP A 101 -11.45 -3.59 -1.43
CA ASP A 101 -12.65 -3.63 -0.58
C ASP A 101 -12.26 -3.34 0.87
N LEU A 102 -12.84 -2.28 1.42
CA LEU A 102 -12.60 -1.80 2.77
C LEU A 102 -13.70 -2.19 3.76
N ALA A 103 -14.75 -2.91 3.34
CA ALA A 103 -15.90 -3.23 4.18
C ALA A 103 -15.49 -3.93 5.49
N GLU A 104 -14.67 -4.98 5.39
CA GLU A 104 -14.17 -5.73 6.55
C GLU A 104 -13.33 -4.85 7.49
N TYR A 105 -12.48 -4.00 6.93
CA TYR A 105 -11.64 -3.08 7.69
C TYR A 105 -12.46 -2.03 8.43
N LEU A 106 -13.44 -1.43 7.77
CA LEU A 106 -14.32 -0.43 8.37
C LEU A 106 -15.17 -1.04 9.49
N ALA A 107 -15.70 -2.24 9.30
CA ALA A 107 -16.42 -2.98 10.35
C ALA A 107 -15.54 -3.19 11.59
N GLN A 108 -14.31 -3.68 11.40
CA GLN A 108 -13.35 -3.85 12.50
C GLN A 108 -13.00 -2.52 13.20
N ARG A 109 -12.93 -1.40 12.47
CA ARG A 109 -12.68 -0.08 13.09
C ARG A 109 -13.83 0.40 13.94
N VAL A 110 -15.07 0.19 13.51
CA VAL A 110 -16.27 0.54 14.29
C VAL A 110 -16.32 -0.29 15.58
N GLU A 111 -16.14 -1.62 15.48
CA GLU A 111 -16.11 -2.49 16.66
C GLU A 111 -15.02 -2.10 17.67
N LYS A 112 -13.81 -1.75 17.18
CA LYS A 112 -12.70 -1.25 18.01
C LYS A 112 -13.01 0.10 18.66
N ALA A 113 -13.76 0.97 17.98
CA ALA A 113 -14.19 2.25 18.55
C ALA A 113 -15.24 2.05 19.65
N ASP A 114 -16.21 1.17 19.43
CA ASP A 114 -17.27 0.85 20.39
C ASP A 114 -16.73 0.18 21.65
N THR A 115 -15.79 -0.75 21.51
CA THR A 115 -15.10 -1.37 22.64
C THR A 115 -14.28 -0.36 23.43
N LYS A 116 -13.54 0.53 22.75
CA LYS A 116 -12.79 1.61 23.41
C LYS A 116 -13.70 2.55 24.20
N ALA A 117 -14.85 2.93 23.63
CA ALA A 117 -15.84 3.79 24.29
C ALA A 117 -16.44 3.13 25.54
N LYS A 118 -16.72 1.82 25.49
CA LYS A 118 -17.21 1.05 26.63
C LYS A 118 -16.18 0.94 27.76
N LEU A 119 -14.90 0.74 27.43
CA LEU A 119 -13.82 0.72 28.42
C LEU A 119 -13.61 2.08 29.10
N SER A 120 -13.73 3.19 28.37
CA SER A 120 -13.61 4.53 28.94
C SER A 120 -14.81 4.96 29.79
N ALA A 121 -15.99 4.37 29.58
CA ALA A 121 -17.18 4.62 30.40
C ALA A 121 -17.24 3.74 31.66
N ALA A 122 -16.46 2.66 31.69
CA ALA A 122 -16.35 1.73 32.82
C ALA A 122 -15.16 2.02 33.75
N SER A 123 -14.31 3.00 33.39
CA SER A 123 -13.20 3.53 34.20
C SER A 123 -13.59 4.88 34.78
#